data_AF-R7W4N1-F1
#
_entry.id   AF-R7W4N1-F1
#
_cell.length_a   1.000
_cell.length_b   1.000
_cell.length_c   1.000
_cell.angle_alpha   90.00
_cell.angle_beta   90.00
_cell.angle_gamma   90.00
#
_symmetry.space_group_name_H-M   'P 1'
#
loop_
_entity.id
_entity.type
_entity.pdbx_description
1 polymer ?
#
loop_
_entity_poly.entity_id
_entity_poly.type
_entity_poly.pdbx_seq_one_letter_code
_entity_poly.pdbx_strand_id
1 'polypeptide(L)'
;MALSHSLGAHHHYSFPWIGSWMYPPTKPAAPPSAALASAPPAEGALLAAFLAKADPTAHLRFPLASTPCAHPGVTCGGAAGITHLVLEQAGLNGTFAPDTLSGLAGLRVLSLKSNALHGPVPDLSALGNLKALFLAGNRFSGPFPASLASLRRLRSIDLSGNREERLLVYDYQPNGSLHSLIHEVRKFDELILHNAGCWEQQYNTVHTSCSRSSRGKPLHWTSCLKIAEDVAQGLAYIHQASRLVHGNIKSSNVLLGSDFEACLTDNCLSFLLESAEVKDDAAYRAPENMKSNRRLTPKSDVYAFGILLLELLSGKAPLEHSVLAATNLQTYALSGREDEGVDRERLSMIVDIASACVRSSPESRPTAWQVLKMIQEVKEADAIGDNEDGDLTSDS
;
A
#
# COMPACT_ATOMS: atom_id res chain seq x y z
N MET A 1 3.56 12.10 -29.99
CA MET A 1 3.92 13.33 -30.74
C MET A 1 3.78 14.50 -29.79
N ALA A 2 4.85 15.30 -29.64
CA ALA A 2 4.88 16.68 -29.12
C ALA A 2 4.42 16.90 -27.64
N LEU A 3 5.12 17.59 -26.74
CA LEU A 3 6.28 18.47 -26.85
C LEU A 3 6.96 18.59 -25.47
N SER A 4 8.29 18.54 -25.47
CA SER A 4 9.14 19.07 -24.42
C SER A 4 9.07 20.59 -24.40
N HIS A 5 8.88 21.20 -23.23
CA HIS A 5 9.28 22.58 -22.99
C HIS A 5 10.07 22.67 -21.70
N SER A 6 11.37 22.86 -21.87
CA SER A 6 12.28 23.48 -20.90
C SER A 6 11.86 24.93 -20.72
N LEU A 7 11.65 25.35 -19.47
CA LEU A 7 11.74 26.74 -19.04
C LEU A 7 12.26 26.72 -17.60
N GLY A 8 13.51 27.16 -17.44
CA GLY A 8 14.06 27.52 -16.15
C GLY A 8 13.41 28.80 -15.63
N ALA A 9 13.19 28.83 -14.32
CA ALA A 9 13.07 30.07 -13.57
C ALA A 9 13.48 29.78 -12.13
N HIS A 10 14.65 30.29 -11.75
CA HIS A 10 15.04 30.49 -10.37
C HIS A 10 13.96 31.34 -9.68
N HIS A 11 13.29 30.78 -8.69
CA HIS A 11 12.62 31.57 -7.67
C HIS A 11 13.02 31.04 -6.30
N HIS A 12 13.99 31.76 -5.71
CA HIS A 12 14.18 31.84 -4.27
C HIS A 12 12.85 32.20 -3.62
N TYR A 13 12.27 31.27 -2.87
CA TYR A 13 11.30 31.59 -1.83
C TYR A 13 11.99 31.44 -0.48
N SER A 14 12.57 32.55 -0.04
CA SER A 14 12.85 32.80 1.37
C SER A 14 11.52 32.95 2.09
N PHE A 15 11.31 32.19 3.16
CA PHE A 15 10.34 32.55 4.20
C PHE A 15 11.07 32.80 5.52
N PRO A 16 10.64 33.82 6.30
CA PRO A 16 11.48 34.51 7.26
C PRO A 16 11.41 33.87 8.64
N TRP A 17 12.57 33.81 9.29
CA TRP A 17 12.71 33.62 10.72
C TRP A 17 12.28 34.89 11.48
N ILE A 18 11.31 34.78 12.40
CA ILE A 18 11.21 35.65 13.58
C ILE A 18 10.79 34.80 14.78
N GLY A 19 11.61 34.83 15.83
CA GLY A 19 11.33 34.18 17.11
C GLY A 19 12.54 34.15 18.03
N SER A 20 13.14 35.32 18.29
CA SER A 20 14.26 35.53 19.21
C SER A 20 13.85 35.18 20.65
N TRP A 21 14.62 34.31 21.31
CA TRP A 21 14.87 34.38 22.75
C TRP A 21 16.37 34.21 23.00
N MET A 22 17.01 35.34 23.22
CA MET A 22 18.39 35.49 23.64
C MET A 22 18.42 35.36 25.17
N TYR A 23 18.84 34.21 25.68
CA TYR A 23 19.36 34.07 27.04
C TYR A 23 20.89 33.89 26.97
N PRO A 24 21.65 34.49 27.90
CA PRO A 24 23.11 34.48 27.86
C PRO A 24 23.64 33.04 28.06
N PRO A 25 24.84 32.71 27.54
CA PRO A 25 25.40 31.39 27.76
C PRO A 25 25.85 31.28 29.22
N THR A 26 25.02 30.68 30.07
CA THR A 26 25.49 30.10 31.32
C THR A 26 26.32 28.88 30.95
N LYS A 27 27.62 29.01 31.18
CA LYS A 27 28.64 27.96 31.01
C LYS A 27 28.16 26.68 31.73
N PRO A 28 27.81 25.58 31.05
CA PRO A 28 27.60 24.32 31.72
C PRO A 28 28.96 23.80 32.19
N ALA A 29 28.99 23.34 33.44
CA ALA A 29 30.15 22.71 34.05
C ALA A 29 30.71 21.60 33.15
N ALA A 30 32.04 21.50 33.09
CA ALA A 30 32.73 20.44 32.38
C ALA A 30 32.25 19.07 32.88
N PRO A 31 31.77 18.16 32.00
CA PRO A 31 31.55 16.79 32.39
C PRO A 31 32.90 16.09 32.64
N PRO A 32 32.96 15.13 33.57
CA PRO A 32 34.18 14.39 33.85
C PRO A 32 34.57 13.57 32.62
N SER A 33 35.83 13.71 32.18
CA SER A 33 36.59 12.80 31.30
C SER A 33 35.75 11.67 30.68
N ALA A 34 35.05 11.95 29.58
CA ALA A 34 34.38 10.93 28.79
C ALA A 34 35.46 10.03 28.15
N ALA A 35 35.52 8.78 28.60
CA ALA A 35 36.26 7.74 27.91
C ALA A 35 35.81 7.72 26.43
N LEU A 36 36.78 7.77 25.52
CA LEU A 36 36.59 7.73 24.08
C LEU A 36 35.63 6.57 23.73
N ALA A 37 34.40 6.87 23.33
CA ALA A 37 33.45 5.85 22.90
C ALA A 37 33.93 5.27 21.56
N SER A 38 34.63 4.14 21.61
CA SER A 38 35.01 3.40 20.42
C SER A 38 33.83 2.54 19.96
N ALA A 39 33.51 2.60 18.67
CA ALA A 39 32.62 1.60 18.06
C ALA A 39 33.26 0.20 18.19
N PRO A 40 32.45 -0.87 18.25
CA PRO A 40 32.95 -2.24 18.25
C PRO A 40 33.91 -2.48 17.05
N PRO A 41 34.99 -3.26 17.20
CA PRO A 41 35.95 -3.53 16.12
C PRO A 41 35.30 -4.06 14.84
N ALA A 42 34.19 -4.79 14.97
CA ALA A 42 33.40 -5.32 13.86
C ALA A 42 32.74 -4.21 13.00
N GLU A 43 32.26 -3.13 13.62
CA GLU A 43 31.63 -2.01 12.88
C GLU A 43 32.68 -1.20 12.09
N GLY A 44 33.89 -1.08 12.65
CA GLY A 44 35.01 -0.48 11.93
C GLY A 44 35.40 -1.27 10.68
N ALA A 45 35.37 -2.62 10.75
CA ALA A 45 35.62 -3.48 9.60
C ALA A 45 34.54 -3.34 8.52
N LEU A 46 33.27 -3.21 8.91
CA LEU A 46 32.15 -2.96 7.98
C LEU A 46 32.30 -1.62 7.27
N LEU A 47 32.62 -0.55 8.01
CA LEU A 47 32.85 0.76 7.41
C LEU A 47 34.05 0.75 6.46
N ALA A 48 35.13 0.04 6.81
CA ALA A 48 36.27 -0.15 5.91
C ALA A 48 35.89 -0.94 4.64
N ALA A 49 35.06 -1.98 4.77
CA ALA A 49 34.56 -2.75 3.63
C ALA A 49 33.68 -1.91 2.70
N PHE A 50 32.81 -1.05 3.27
CA PHE A 50 32.03 -0.08 2.51
C PHE A 50 32.94 0.88 1.74
N LEU A 51 33.91 1.52 2.43
CA LEU A 51 34.79 2.50 1.81
C LEU A 51 35.71 1.88 0.74
N ALA A 52 36.16 0.64 0.91
CA ALA A 52 36.92 -0.07 -0.11
C ALA A 52 36.15 -0.24 -1.43
N LYS A 53 34.81 -0.19 -1.39
CA LYS A 53 33.94 -0.28 -2.57
C LYS A 53 33.44 1.10 -3.04
N ALA A 54 33.15 2.00 -2.11
CA ALA A 54 32.62 3.33 -2.39
C ALA A 54 33.70 4.34 -2.83
N ASP A 55 34.94 4.15 -2.39
CA ASP A 55 36.11 4.97 -2.70
C ASP A 55 37.27 4.11 -3.25
N PRO A 56 37.14 3.53 -4.47
CA PRO A 56 38.17 2.69 -5.07
C PRO A 56 39.50 3.45 -5.31
N THR A 57 39.46 4.77 -5.25
CA THR A 57 40.60 5.66 -5.48
C THR A 57 41.23 6.15 -4.15
N ALA A 58 40.67 5.73 -3.01
CA ALA A 58 41.14 5.99 -1.66
C ALA A 58 41.38 7.49 -1.34
N HIS A 59 40.54 8.38 -1.87
CA HIS A 59 40.58 9.82 -1.62
C HIS A 59 40.44 10.16 -0.14
N LEU A 60 39.60 9.43 0.59
CA LEU A 60 39.29 9.72 1.99
C LEU A 60 40.39 9.27 2.97
N ARG A 61 41.41 8.53 2.51
CA ARG A 61 42.53 8.01 3.34
C ARG A 61 42.09 7.57 4.73
N PHE A 62 41.11 6.68 4.79
CA PHE A 62 40.56 6.18 6.05
C PHE A 62 41.65 5.40 6.83
N PRO A 63 42.07 5.82 8.04
CA PRO A 63 43.01 5.05 8.81
C PRO A 63 42.30 3.80 9.34
N LEU A 64 42.63 2.63 8.79
CA LEU A 64 42.05 1.32 9.16
C LEU A 64 42.32 0.89 10.63
N ALA A 65 42.89 1.75 11.48
CA ALA A 65 43.34 1.35 12.81
C ALA A 65 43.15 2.49 13.83
N SER A 66 41.97 2.55 14.46
CA SER A 66 41.82 2.47 15.93
C SER A 66 40.48 3.03 16.44
N THR A 67 39.83 3.99 15.77
CA THR A 67 38.49 4.47 16.17
C THR A 67 37.68 5.02 14.97
N PRO A 68 36.67 4.29 14.45
CA PRO A 68 35.81 4.77 13.36
C PRO A 68 35.15 6.12 13.66
N CYS A 69 34.86 6.36 14.93
CA CYS A 69 34.22 7.56 15.46
C CYS A 69 35.10 8.83 15.39
N ALA A 70 36.41 8.68 15.11
CA ALA A 70 37.31 9.82 14.93
C ALA A 70 37.27 10.38 13.50
N HIS A 71 36.64 9.67 12.56
CA HIS A 71 36.60 10.10 11.17
C HIS A 71 35.56 11.21 10.95
N PRO A 72 35.89 12.28 10.20
CA PRO A 72 34.91 13.28 9.79
C PRO A 72 33.69 12.63 9.12
N GLY A 73 32.50 12.99 9.57
CA GLY A 73 31.25 12.41 9.04
C GLY A 73 30.81 11.10 9.71
N VAL A 74 31.57 10.54 10.66
CA VAL A 74 31.14 9.37 11.45
C VAL A 74 30.80 9.82 12.87
N THR A 75 29.61 9.48 13.37
CA THR A 75 29.21 9.77 14.75
C THR A 75 28.76 8.49 15.47
N CYS A 76 29.33 8.25 16.65
CA CYS A 76 29.01 7.07 17.47
C CYS A 76 28.17 7.44 18.70
N GLY A 77 27.21 6.59 19.04
CA GLY A 77 26.24 6.80 20.12
C GLY A 77 26.50 5.94 21.35
N GLY A 78 27.72 5.96 21.89
CA GLY A 78 28.09 5.13 23.05
C GLY A 78 27.88 3.64 22.77
N ALA A 79 27.01 2.99 23.55
CA ALA A 79 26.67 1.56 23.38
C ALA A 79 25.96 1.23 22.06
N ALA A 80 25.43 2.23 21.34
CA ALA A 80 24.74 2.03 20.07
C ALA A 80 25.68 1.95 18.85
N GLY A 81 27.00 2.02 19.04
CA GLY A 81 27.95 1.98 17.93
C GLY A 81 27.82 3.18 16.99
N ILE A 82 28.06 2.99 15.70
CA ILE A 82 27.92 4.01 14.65
C ILE A 82 26.43 4.36 14.46
N THR A 83 26.10 5.64 14.63
CA THR A 83 24.72 6.16 14.50
C THR A 83 24.54 7.09 13.32
N HIS A 84 25.57 7.81 12.88
CA HIS A 84 25.51 8.68 11.72
C HIS A 84 26.72 8.42 10.83
N LEU A 85 26.45 8.25 9.53
CA LEU A 85 27.45 8.18 8.48
C LEU A 85 27.09 9.23 7.43
N VAL A 86 27.80 10.35 7.42
CA VAL A 86 27.56 11.54 6.60
C VAL A 86 28.82 11.81 5.78
N LEU A 87 28.84 11.29 4.56
CA LEU A 87 29.94 11.43 3.60
C LEU A 87 29.46 12.21 2.38
N GLU A 88 28.99 13.42 2.61
CA GLU A 88 28.50 14.30 1.54
C GLU A 88 29.65 14.98 0.81
N GLN A 89 29.57 15.08 -0.52
CA GLN A 89 30.59 15.74 -1.35
C GLN A 89 32.02 15.21 -1.09
N ALA A 90 32.11 13.93 -0.74
CA ALA A 90 33.33 13.27 -0.33
C ALA A 90 34.16 12.72 -1.50
N GLY A 91 33.72 12.97 -2.75
CA GLY A 91 34.38 12.49 -3.96
C GLY A 91 34.23 10.98 -4.19
N LEU A 92 33.30 10.32 -3.51
CA LEU A 92 33.06 8.89 -3.65
C LEU A 92 32.61 8.58 -5.08
N ASN A 93 33.28 7.65 -5.76
CA ASN A 93 33.04 7.36 -7.18
C ASN A 93 32.88 5.87 -7.51
N GLY A 94 32.83 5.01 -6.49
CA GLY A 94 32.63 3.58 -6.64
C GLY A 94 31.17 3.14 -6.51
N THR A 95 30.97 1.99 -5.88
CA THR A 95 29.65 1.35 -5.74
C THR A 95 29.22 1.27 -4.28
N PHE A 96 27.92 1.40 -4.01
CA PHE A 96 27.35 1.01 -2.73
C PHE A 96 27.10 -0.51 -2.73
N ALA A 97 28.12 -1.28 -2.34
CA ALA A 97 28.07 -2.75 -2.39
C ALA A 97 27.17 -3.35 -1.29
N PRO A 98 26.48 -4.48 -1.58
CA PRO A 98 25.66 -5.18 -0.59
C PRO A 98 26.50 -5.69 0.59
N ASP A 99 25.84 -5.88 1.74
CA ASP A 99 26.41 -6.43 2.98
C ASP A 99 27.57 -5.62 3.61
N THR A 100 27.88 -4.45 3.06
CA THR A 100 28.96 -3.61 3.59
C THR A 100 28.55 -2.77 4.82
N LEU A 101 27.26 -2.42 4.93
CA LEU A 101 26.72 -1.67 6.06
C LEU A 101 25.69 -2.45 6.88
N SER A 102 25.36 -3.70 6.50
CA SER A 102 24.27 -4.47 7.09
C SER A 102 24.40 -4.71 8.61
N GLY A 103 25.63 -4.81 9.11
CA GLY A 103 25.88 -4.96 10.56
C GLY A 103 25.85 -3.68 11.38
N LEU A 104 25.62 -2.50 10.77
CA LEU A 104 25.50 -1.23 11.49
C LEU A 104 24.08 -1.02 12.03
N ALA A 105 23.63 -1.92 12.91
CA ALA A 105 22.26 -1.93 13.45
C ALA A 105 21.88 -0.63 14.19
N GLY A 106 22.87 0.11 14.71
CA GLY A 106 22.68 1.39 15.38
C GLY A 106 22.48 2.59 14.45
N LEU A 107 22.66 2.43 13.13
CA LEU A 107 22.67 3.52 12.17
C LEU A 107 21.29 4.19 12.08
N ARG A 108 21.28 5.52 12.21
CA ARG A 108 20.08 6.38 12.18
C ARG A 108 20.08 7.33 11.00
N VAL A 109 21.25 7.79 10.57
CA VAL A 109 21.40 8.71 9.44
C VAL A 109 22.47 8.17 8.51
N LEU A 110 22.10 7.96 7.25
CA LEU A 110 23.02 7.66 6.15
C LEU A 110 22.89 8.76 5.10
N SER A 111 23.94 9.55 4.93
CA SER A 111 24.02 10.55 3.87
C SER A 111 25.25 10.32 3.01
N LEU A 112 25.01 10.06 1.73
CA LEU A 112 26.02 9.92 0.68
C LEU A 112 25.76 10.95 -0.44
N LYS A 113 25.11 12.06 -0.09
CA LYS A 113 24.64 13.08 -1.04
C LYS A 113 25.79 13.70 -1.84
N SER A 114 25.50 14.06 -3.08
CA SER A 114 26.40 14.77 -3.99
C SER A 114 27.76 14.08 -4.16
N ASN A 115 27.73 12.78 -4.46
CA ASN A 115 28.90 12.00 -4.84
C ASN A 115 28.74 11.48 -6.28
N ALA A 116 29.71 10.70 -6.76
CA ALA A 116 29.67 10.04 -8.06
C ALA A 116 29.38 8.52 -7.95
N LEU A 117 28.76 8.08 -6.85
CA LEU A 117 28.46 6.65 -6.62
C LEU A 117 27.51 6.11 -7.69
N HIS A 118 27.78 4.89 -8.15
CA HIS A 118 27.02 4.28 -9.25
C HIS A 118 26.64 2.82 -8.97
N GLY A 119 25.80 2.25 -9.85
CA GLY A 119 25.22 0.92 -9.69
C GLY A 119 23.89 0.93 -8.92
N PRO A 120 23.34 -0.25 -8.58
CA PRO A 120 22.11 -0.36 -7.81
C PRO A 120 22.33 0.00 -6.33
N VAL A 121 21.28 0.51 -5.69
CA VAL A 121 21.25 0.65 -4.22
C VAL A 121 21.01 -0.74 -3.61
N PRO A 122 21.87 -1.21 -2.68
CA PRO A 122 21.78 -2.55 -2.12
C PRO A 122 20.62 -2.65 -1.12
N ASP A 123 20.28 -3.89 -0.71
CA ASP A 123 19.30 -4.11 0.34
C ASP A 123 19.71 -3.41 1.66
N LEU A 124 18.82 -2.54 2.17
CA LEU A 124 19.01 -1.81 3.42
C LEU A 124 18.15 -2.34 4.56
N SER A 125 17.45 -3.48 4.40
CA SER A 125 16.52 -4.07 5.38
C SER A 125 17.14 -4.27 6.78
N ALA A 126 18.44 -4.57 6.83
CA ALA A 126 19.18 -4.76 8.08
C ALA A 126 19.32 -3.47 8.93
N LEU A 127 19.15 -2.29 8.31
CA LEU A 127 19.27 -0.99 8.97
C LEU A 127 17.96 -0.56 9.64
N GLY A 128 17.36 -1.42 10.47
CA GLY A 128 16.02 -1.20 11.04
C GLY A 128 15.85 0.05 11.91
N ASN A 129 16.94 0.70 12.32
CA ASN A 129 16.94 1.95 13.08
C ASN A 129 17.11 3.22 12.23
N LEU A 130 17.23 3.08 10.91
CA LEU A 130 17.45 4.20 9.99
C LEU A 130 16.25 5.14 10.00
N LYS A 131 16.53 6.44 10.16
CA LYS A 131 15.55 7.53 10.21
C LYS A 131 15.66 8.45 9.00
N ALA A 132 16.86 8.63 8.47
CA ALA A 132 17.11 9.47 7.31
C ALA A 132 18.08 8.80 6.33
N LEU A 133 17.71 8.79 5.05
CA LEU A 133 18.50 8.28 3.94
C LEU A 133 18.62 9.33 2.84
N PHE A 134 19.83 9.83 2.59
CA PHE A 134 20.09 10.85 1.58
C PHE A 134 21.10 10.34 0.55
N LEU A 135 20.61 10.01 -0.65
CA LEU A 135 21.39 9.49 -1.77
C LEU A 135 21.36 10.41 -2.99
N ALA A 136 20.81 11.61 -2.84
CA ALA A 136 20.61 12.55 -3.93
C ALA A 136 21.91 13.00 -4.59
N GLY A 137 21.83 13.34 -5.88
CA GLY A 137 22.95 13.83 -6.68
C GLY A 137 24.06 12.79 -6.84
N ASN A 138 23.70 11.53 -7.10
CA ASN A 138 24.62 10.45 -7.41
C ASN A 138 24.37 9.91 -8.84
N ARG A 139 24.97 8.77 -9.17
CA ARG A 139 24.81 8.05 -10.45
C ARG A 139 24.18 6.66 -10.26
N PHE A 140 23.37 6.48 -9.21
CA PHE A 140 22.67 5.21 -8.98
C PHE A 140 21.74 4.88 -10.15
N SER A 141 21.60 3.59 -10.43
CA SER A 141 20.88 3.02 -11.58
C SER A 141 20.16 1.73 -11.19
N GLY A 142 19.13 1.31 -11.93
CA GLY A 142 18.29 0.18 -11.54
C GLY A 142 17.24 0.55 -10.48
N PRO A 143 16.33 -0.39 -10.13
CA PRO A 143 15.24 -0.13 -9.20
C PRO A 143 15.76 0.13 -7.79
N PHE A 144 15.11 1.03 -7.07
CA PHE A 144 15.34 1.17 -5.64
C PHE A 144 14.83 -0.09 -4.92
N PRO A 145 15.56 -0.58 -3.92
CA PRO A 145 15.23 -1.84 -3.27
C PRO A 145 13.90 -1.71 -2.52
N ALA A 146 12.96 -2.61 -2.81
CA ALA A 146 11.66 -2.66 -2.13
C ALA A 146 11.79 -2.80 -0.59
N SER A 147 12.94 -3.26 -0.11
CA SER A 147 13.26 -3.32 1.31
C SER A 147 13.27 -1.96 2.00
N LEU A 148 13.35 -0.83 1.28
CA LEU A 148 13.13 0.49 1.88
C LEU A 148 11.76 0.59 2.56
N ALA A 149 10.73 -0.08 2.03
CA ALA A 149 9.40 -0.13 2.63
C ALA A 149 9.39 -0.90 3.98
N SER A 150 10.38 -1.76 4.22
CA SER A 150 10.50 -2.49 5.49
C SER A 150 11.07 -1.63 6.63
N LEU A 151 11.67 -0.48 6.31
CA LEU A 151 12.30 0.43 7.28
C LEU A 151 11.26 1.32 7.98
N ARG A 152 10.53 0.74 8.94
CA ARG A 152 9.44 1.40 9.69
C ARG A 152 9.80 2.69 10.43
N ARG A 153 11.09 2.97 10.61
CA ARG A 153 11.60 4.17 11.30
C ARG A 153 12.05 5.29 10.35
N LEU A 154 12.10 5.01 9.05
CA LEU A 154 12.53 5.96 8.03
C LEU A 154 11.49 7.08 7.90
N ARG A 155 11.94 8.33 8.03
CA ARG A 155 11.08 9.53 8.00
C ARG A 155 11.47 10.51 6.91
N SER A 156 12.72 10.46 6.47
CA SER A 156 13.27 11.37 5.47
C SER A 156 14.04 10.55 4.44
N ILE A 157 13.68 10.72 3.18
CA ILE A 157 14.36 10.09 2.06
C ILE A 157 14.57 11.12 0.94
N ASP A 158 15.79 11.22 0.41
CA ASP A 158 16.11 12.04 -0.76
C ASP A 158 16.90 11.18 -1.75
N LEU A 159 16.25 10.82 -2.85
CA LEU A 159 16.82 9.98 -3.92
C LEU A 159 17.04 10.77 -5.22
N SER A 160 16.77 12.08 -5.18
CA SER A 160 16.69 12.93 -6.36
C SER A 160 18.00 13.04 -7.14
N GLY A 161 17.91 13.22 -8.45
CA GLY A 161 19.09 13.51 -9.27
C GLY A 161 20.04 12.31 -9.45
N ASN A 162 19.48 11.10 -9.54
CA ASN A 162 20.16 9.88 -9.97
C ASN A 162 19.84 9.54 -11.45
N ARG A 163 20.52 8.54 -12.04
CA ARG A 163 20.43 8.26 -13.49
C ARG A 163 19.11 7.61 -13.93
N GLU A 164 18.57 6.71 -13.13
CA GLU A 164 17.32 6.00 -13.41
C GLU A 164 16.38 6.09 -12.22
N GLU A 165 15.81 7.27 -12.00
CA GLU A 165 14.81 7.47 -10.96
C GLU A 165 13.41 7.18 -11.52
N ARG A 166 12.78 6.12 -11.02
CA ARG A 166 11.34 5.86 -11.20
C ARG A 166 10.77 5.34 -9.89
N LEU A 167 10.28 6.27 -9.06
CA LEU A 167 9.57 5.96 -7.84
C LEU A 167 8.09 6.29 -8.06
N LEU A 168 7.22 5.30 -7.82
CA LEU A 168 5.80 5.54 -7.66
C LEU A 168 5.54 5.62 -6.16
N VAL A 169 5.29 6.83 -5.67
CA VAL A 169 4.84 7.08 -4.29
C VAL A 169 3.33 7.16 -4.33
N TYR A 170 2.66 6.32 -3.54
CA TYR A 170 1.21 6.28 -3.41
C TYR A 170 0.85 6.19 -1.93
N ASP A 171 -0.39 6.54 -1.61
CA ASP A 171 -0.90 6.52 -0.24
C ASP A 171 -0.92 5.09 0.31
N TYR A 172 -0.26 4.88 1.44
CA TYR A 172 -0.20 3.58 2.10
C TYR A 172 -1.57 3.17 2.64
N GLN A 173 -2.02 1.98 2.27
CA GLN A 173 -3.30 1.41 2.66
C GLN A 173 -3.08 0.40 3.81
N PRO A 174 -3.35 0.77 5.08
CA PRO A 174 -2.92 0.00 6.24
C PRO A 174 -3.66 -1.33 6.41
N ASN A 175 -4.88 -1.46 5.88
CA ASN A 175 -5.69 -2.67 6.02
C ASN A 175 -5.42 -3.72 4.92
N GLY A 176 -4.44 -3.46 4.04
CA GLY A 176 -3.99 -4.42 3.04
C GLY A 176 -4.99 -4.58 1.89
N SER A 177 -4.98 -5.75 1.26
CA SER A 177 -5.86 -6.05 0.12
C SER A 177 -7.19 -6.67 0.55
N LEU A 178 -8.23 -6.44 -0.24
CA LEU A 178 -9.53 -7.08 -0.07
C LEU A 178 -9.42 -8.61 -0.14
N HIS A 179 -8.51 -9.14 -0.95
CA HIS A 179 -8.27 -10.59 -1.03
C HIS A 179 -7.87 -11.18 0.33
N SER A 180 -6.93 -10.54 1.03
CA SER A 180 -6.53 -10.96 2.39
C SER A 180 -7.69 -10.84 3.38
N LEU A 181 -8.52 -9.80 3.25
CA LEU A 181 -9.70 -9.64 4.11
C LEU A 181 -10.72 -10.78 3.92
N ILE A 182 -10.96 -11.21 2.68
CA ILE A 182 -11.93 -12.27 2.36
C ILE A 182 -11.40 -13.66 2.74
N HIS A 183 -10.13 -13.98 2.43
CA HIS A 183 -9.64 -15.36 2.47
C HIS A 183 -8.73 -15.71 3.65
N GLU A 184 -8.09 -14.72 4.30
CA GLU A 184 -7.05 -14.97 5.32
C GLU A 184 -7.52 -14.71 6.77
N VAL A 185 -8.85 -14.69 6.98
CA VAL A 185 -9.55 -14.30 8.22
C VAL A 185 -8.93 -14.89 9.51
N ARG A 186 -8.15 -14.08 10.24
CA ARG A 186 -7.86 -14.25 11.69
C ARG A 186 -7.61 -12.94 12.49
N LYS A 187 -7.80 -11.74 11.94
CA LYS A 187 -7.50 -10.48 12.68
C LYS A 187 -8.56 -9.37 12.63
N PHE A 188 -9.58 -9.48 11.78
CA PHE A 188 -10.39 -8.31 11.40
C PHE A 188 -11.76 -8.20 12.09
N ASP A 189 -12.31 -9.30 12.61
CA ASP A 189 -13.62 -9.27 13.30
C ASP A 189 -13.59 -8.43 14.60
N GLU A 190 -12.42 -8.21 15.21
CA GLU A 190 -12.30 -7.31 16.39
C GLU A 190 -12.18 -5.82 16.03
N LEU A 191 -11.84 -5.47 14.78
CA LEU A 191 -11.53 -4.08 14.38
C LEU A 191 -12.70 -3.36 13.71
N ILE A 192 -13.52 -4.08 12.93
CA ILE A 192 -14.68 -3.48 12.24
C ILE A 192 -15.78 -3.09 13.26
N LEU A 193 -15.89 -3.83 14.37
CA LEU A 193 -16.91 -3.56 15.39
C LEU A 193 -16.63 -2.31 16.25
N HIS A 194 -15.43 -1.74 16.21
CA HIS A 194 -15.09 -0.59 17.07
C HIS A 194 -15.14 0.77 16.36
N ASN A 195 -14.98 0.82 15.04
CA ASN A 195 -14.89 2.08 14.29
C ASN A 195 -16.12 2.43 13.45
N ALA A 196 -17.05 1.48 13.23
CA ALA A 196 -18.34 1.76 12.60
C ALA A 196 -19.35 2.15 13.69
N GLY A 197 -19.50 3.44 13.95
CA GLY A 197 -20.49 3.96 14.88
C GLY A 197 -21.93 3.62 14.46
N CYS A 198 -22.45 2.49 14.95
CA CYS A 198 -23.88 2.17 15.04
C CYS A 198 -24.14 1.14 16.17
N TRP A 199 -24.58 1.69 17.31
CA TRP A 199 -25.51 1.20 18.34
C TRP A 199 -25.27 -0.13 19.08
N GLU A 200 -24.68 0.05 20.26
CA GLU A 200 -25.08 -0.50 21.56
C GLU A 200 -26.51 -1.11 21.62
N GLN A 201 -26.61 -2.44 21.57
CA GLN A 201 -27.56 -3.28 22.34
C GLN A 201 -27.37 -4.78 22.02
N GLN A 202 -26.44 -5.44 22.72
CA GLN A 202 -26.68 -6.68 23.49
C GLN A 202 -25.36 -7.34 23.89
N TYR A 203 -25.08 -7.26 25.18
CA TYR A 203 -24.10 -8.08 25.88
C TYR A 203 -24.56 -9.55 25.97
N ASN A 204 -23.56 -10.45 26.02
CA ASN A 204 -23.63 -11.90 26.24
C ASN A 204 -24.15 -12.71 25.03
N THR A 205 -23.42 -13.69 24.50
CA THR A 205 -23.23 -14.99 25.18
C THR A 205 -22.17 -15.84 24.45
N VAL A 206 -21.16 -16.28 25.20
CA VAL A 206 -20.45 -17.58 25.15
C VAL A 206 -19.39 -17.85 24.07
N HIS A 207 -18.15 -17.91 24.57
CA HIS A 207 -17.09 -18.82 24.16
C HIS A 207 -17.64 -20.13 23.58
N THR A 208 -17.50 -20.34 22.27
CA THR A 208 -17.63 -21.69 21.73
C THR A 208 -16.37 -22.05 20.96
N SER A 209 -15.78 -23.14 21.44
CA SER A 209 -14.61 -23.85 20.97
C SER A 209 -14.44 -23.88 19.46
N CYS A 210 -13.22 -23.56 19.04
CA CYS A 210 -12.71 -23.69 17.68
C CYS A 210 -12.88 -25.13 17.15
N SER A 211 -13.87 -25.32 16.27
CA SER A 211 -14.02 -26.51 15.43
C SER A 211 -13.36 -26.25 14.08
N ARG A 212 -12.58 -27.23 13.61
CA ARG A 212 -11.74 -27.19 12.40
C ARG A 212 -12.59 -27.21 11.11
N SER A 213 -13.25 -26.11 10.77
CA SER A 213 -13.72 -25.81 9.42
C SER A 213 -12.94 -24.62 8.87
N SER A 214 -12.03 -24.89 7.94
CA SER A 214 -11.12 -23.92 7.33
C SER A 214 -11.82 -23.10 6.25
N ARG A 215 -12.82 -22.30 6.62
CA ARG A 215 -13.41 -21.23 5.81
C ARG A 215 -13.80 -20.07 6.74
N GLY A 216 -13.32 -18.86 6.44
CA GLY A 216 -13.75 -17.65 7.15
C GLY A 216 -15.25 -17.43 6.94
N LYS A 217 -15.94 -16.87 7.94
CA LYS A 217 -17.33 -16.41 7.74
C LYS A 217 -17.32 -15.26 6.73
N PRO A 218 -18.30 -15.18 5.81
CA PRO A 218 -18.44 -14.03 4.91
C PRO A 218 -18.59 -12.73 5.70
N LEU A 219 -18.08 -11.62 5.14
CA LEU A 219 -18.22 -10.29 5.75
C LEU A 219 -19.70 -9.91 5.94
N HIS A 220 -19.97 -9.09 6.96
CA HIS A 220 -21.29 -8.51 7.19
C HIS A 220 -21.77 -7.74 5.94
N TRP A 221 -23.08 -7.77 5.67
CA TRP A 221 -23.63 -7.25 4.41
C TRP A 221 -23.38 -5.74 4.25
N THR A 222 -23.42 -4.95 5.33
CA THR A 222 -23.14 -3.51 5.30
C THR A 222 -21.71 -3.23 4.86
N SER A 223 -20.74 -4.02 5.34
CA SER A 223 -19.34 -3.93 4.92
C SER A 223 -19.18 -4.32 3.45
N CYS A 224 -19.86 -5.38 2.99
CA CYS A 224 -19.89 -5.75 1.57
C CYS A 224 -20.46 -4.62 0.71
N LEU A 225 -21.56 -4.00 1.14
CA LEU A 225 -22.22 -2.92 0.40
C LEU A 225 -21.31 -1.69 0.30
N LYS A 226 -20.67 -1.29 1.40
CA LYS A 226 -19.73 -0.15 1.41
C LYS A 226 -18.55 -0.37 0.47
N ILE A 227 -17.92 -1.55 0.53
CA ILE A 227 -16.79 -1.90 -0.35
C ILE A 227 -17.24 -1.95 -1.81
N ALA A 228 -18.40 -2.54 -2.09
CA ALA A 228 -18.98 -2.60 -3.42
C ALA A 228 -19.25 -1.20 -4.01
N GLU A 229 -19.80 -0.29 -3.19
CA GLU A 229 -20.05 1.11 -3.56
C GLU A 229 -18.73 1.84 -3.90
N ASP A 230 -17.73 1.76 -3.02
CA ASP A 230 -16.43 2.41 -3.21
C ASP A 230 -15.73 1.94 -4.49
N VAL A 231 -15.71 0.62 -4.72
CA VAL A 231 -15.10 0.05 -5.93
C VAL A 231 -15.89 0.43 -7.19
N ALA A 232 -17.23 0.39 -7.14
CA ALA A 232 -18.07 0.83 -8.26
C ALA A 232 -17.87 2.33 -8.57
N GLN A 233 -17.72 3.16 -7.54
CA GLN A 233 -17.47 4.59 -7.65
C GLN A 233 -16.12 4.87 -8.32
N GLY A 234 -15.07 4.18 -7.89
CA GLY A 234 -13.74 4.25 -8.52
C GLY A 234 -13.77 3.78 -9.97
N LEU A 235 -14.47 2.68 -10.26
CA LEU A 235 -14.57 2.15 -11.61
C LEU A 235 -15.34 3.07 -12.55
N ALA A 236 -16.46 3.63 -12.09
CA ALA A 236 -17.25 4.60 -12.84
C ALA A 236 -16.41 5.85 -13.17
N TYR A 237 -15.59 6.33 -12.22
CA TYR A 237 -14.67 7.43 -12.46
C TYR A 237 -13.63 7.10 -13.55
N ILE A 238 -13.00 5.92 -13.48
CA ILE A 238 -12.01 5.49 -14.50
C ILE A 238 -12.63 5.47 -15.90
N HIS A 239 -13.84 4.91 -16.05
CA HIS A 239 -14.50 4.78 -17.35
C HIS A 239 -15.02 6.12 -17.88
N GLN A 240 -15.63 6.94 -17.02
CA GLN A 240 -16.35 8.14 -17.45
C GLN A 240 -15.48 9.39 -17.48
N ALA A 241 -14.74 9.64 -16.39
CA ALA A 241 -13.91 10.83 -16.25
C ALA A 241 -12.57 10.65 -16.96
N SER A 242 -11.88 9.54 -16.69
CA SER A 242 -10.55 9.30 -17.27
C SER A 242 -10.61 8.71 -18.68
N ARG A 243 -11.76 8.17 -19.10
CA ARG A 243 -11.93 7.44 -20.38
C ARG A 243 -10.92 6.29 -20.55
N LEU A 244 -10.52 5.69 -19.44
CA LEU A 244 -9.58 4.59 -19.37
C LEU A 244 -10.31 3.27 -19.13
N VAL A 245 -9.60 2.17 -19.38
CA VAL A 245 -9.99 0.81 -19.00
C VAL A 245 -9.02 0.38 -17.91
N HIS A 246 -9.52 -0.11 -16.78
CA HIS A 246 -8.66 -0.59 -15.69
C HIS A 246 -7.91 -1.86 -16.12
N GLY A 247 -8.64 -2.85 -16.64
CA GLY A 247 -8.07 -4.05 -17.27
C GLY A 247 -7.43 -5.08 -16.33
N ASN A 248 -7.57 -4.92 -15.01
CA ASN A 248 -7.02 -5.82 -13.99
C ASN A 248 -7.83 -5.74 -12.67
N ILE A 249 -9.17 -5.75 -12.76
CA ILE A 249 -10.05 -5.73 -11.58
C ILE A 249 -10.02 -7.12 -10.93
N LYS A 250 -9.61 -7.18 -9.65
CA LYS A 250 -9.60 -8.38 -8.79
C LYS A 250 -9.42 -7.96 -7.33
N SER A 251 -9.76 -8.83 -6.38
CA SER A 251 -9.69 -8.50 -4.95
C SER A 251 -8.30 -8.17 -4.43
N SER A 252 -7.23 -8.69 -5.05
CA SER A 252 -5.86 -8.33 -4.67
C SER A 252 -5.45 -6.93 -5.09
N ASN A 253 -6.16 -6.33 -6.05
CA ASN A 253 -5.94 -4.96 -6.53
C ASN A 253 -6.90 -3.94 -5.93
N VAL A 254 -7.74 -4.36 -4.98
CA VAL A 254 -8.54 -3.48 -4.13
C VAL A 254 -7.82 -3.38 -2.80
N LEU A 255 -7.31 -2.18 -2.47
CA LEU A 255 -6.67 -1.93 -1.19
C LEU A 255 -7.63 -1.22 -0.24
N LEU A 256 -7.43 -1.43 1.05
CA LEU A 256 -8.29 -0.92 2.10
C LEU A 256 -7.55 0.11 2.95
N GLY A 257 -8.11 1.31 3.00
CA GLY A 257 -7.60 2.42 3.80
C GLY A 257 -7.97 2.29 5.28
N SER A 258 -7.65 3.30 6.10
CA SER A 258 -7.77 3.22 7.57
C SER A 258 -9.20 3.05 8.06
N ASP A 259 -10.16 3.62 7.35
CA ASP A 259 -11.59 3.57 7.65
C ASP A 259 -12.31 2.52 6.77
N PHE A 260 -11.53 1.57 6.24
CA PHE A 260 -11.99 0.54 5.28
C PHE A 260 -12.56 1.11 3.98
N GLU A 261 -12.14 2.32 3.60
CA GLU A 261 -12.37 2.87 2.28
C GLU A 261 -11.65 2.02 1.22
N ALA A 262 -12.41 1.51 0.25
CA ALA A 262 -11.86 0.63 -0.77
C ALA A 262 -11.33 1.44 -1.97
N CYS A 263 -10.05 1.25 -2.30
CA CYS A 263 -9.38 1.94 -3.39
C CYS A 263 -8.94 0.95 -4.48
N LEU A 264 -9.30 1.26 -5.73
CA LEU A 264 -8.79 0.53 -6.89
C LEU A 264 -7.34 0.91 -7.19
N THR A 265 -6.50 -0.10 -7.36
CA THR A 265 -5.05 0.05 -7.62
C THR A 265 -4.63 -0.69 -8.89
N ASP A 266 -3.37 -0.51 -9.31
CA ASP A 266 -2.80 -1.16 -10.49
C ASP A 266 -3.57 -0.89 -11.80
N ASN A 267 -4.22 0.27 -11.86
CA ASN A 267 -4.85 0.81 -13.07
C ASN A 267 -3.83 0.89 -14.21
N CYS A 268 -4.23 0.45 -15.41
CA CYS A 268 -3.41 0.56 -16.62
C CYS A 268 -2.04 -0.16 -16.56
N LEU A 269 -1.75 -1.00 -15.57
CA LEU A 269 -0.51 -1.81 -15.55
C LEU A 269 -0.63 -3.11 -16.36
N SER A 270 -1.80 -3.38 -16.94
CA SER A 270 -2.08 -4.59 -17.73
C SER A 270 -1.23 -4.70 -19.01
N PHE A 271 -0.68 -3.59 -19.53
CA PHE A 271 0.29 -3.60 -20.64
C PHE A 271 1.72 -3.94 -20.19
N LEU A 272 2.04 -3.77 -18.91
CA LEU A 272 3.38 -4.07 -18.36
C LEU A 272 3.48 -5.52 -17.86
N LEU A 273 2.34 -6.17 -17.59
CA LEU A 273 2.24 -7.48 -16.93
C LEU A 273 2.04 -8.66 -17.89
N GLU A 274 2.38 -8.53 -19.17
CA GLU A 274 2.23 -9.61 -20.17
C GLU A 274 2.99 -10.92 -19.82
N SER A 275 3.83 -10.94 -18.79
CA SER A 275 4.77 -12.03 -18.53
C SER A 275 4.45 -12.99 -17.38
N ALA A 276 3.28 -12.92 -16.72
CA ALA A 276 2.94 -13.88 -15.67
C ALA A 276 1.46 -14.28 -15.70
N GLU A 277 1.15 -15.42 -16.32
CA GLU A 277 -0.15 -16.07 -16.20
C GLU A 277 -0.32 -16.63 -14.78
N VAL A 278 -0.75 -15.78 -13.84
CA VAL A 278 -1.21 -16.25 -12.53
C VAL A 278 -2.58 -16.86 -12.71
N LYS A 279 -2.73 -18.14 -12.32
CA LYS A 279 -3.93 -18.96 -12.54
C LYS A 279 -5.22 -18.33 -11.99
N ASP A 280 -5.14 -17.58 -10.91
CA ASP A 280 -6.29 -16.87 -10.29
C ASP A 280 -6.81 -15.70 -11.12
N ASP A 281 -5.99 -15.11 -12.01
CA ASP A 281 -6.41 -14.00 -12.86
C ASP A 281 -7.35 -14.44 -14.00
N ALA A 282 -7.46 -15.75 -14.24
CA ALA A 282 -8.33 -16.30 -15.27
C ALA A 282 -9.82 -16.22 -14.90
N ALA A 283 -10.16 -16.32 -13.61
CA ALA A 283 -11.56 -16.33 -13.16
C ALA A 283 -12.26 -14.96 -13.38
N TYR A 284 -11.53 -13.86 -13.21
CA TYR A 284 -12.02 -12.50 -13.46
C TYR A 284 -12.14 -12.16 -14.94
N ARG A 285 -11.64 -13.02 -15.84
CA ARG A 285 -11.55 -12.70 -17.26
C ARG A 285 -12.90 -12.87 -17.95
N ALA A 286 -13.34 -11.80 -18.60
CA ALA A 286 -14.54 -11.82 -19.41
C ALA A 286 -14.38 -12.82 -20.58
N PRO A 287 -15.46 -13.52 -21.00
CA PRO A 287 -15.41 -14.56 -22.03
C PRO A 287 -14.86 -14.07 -23.38
N GLU A 288 -15.11 -12.81 -23.74
CA GLU A 288 -14.57 -12.20 -24.96
C GLU A 288 -13.05 -11.96 -24.90
N ASN A 289 -12.49 -11.85 -23.68
CA ASN A 289 -11.06 -11.66 -23.44
C ASN A 289 -10.29 -12.97 -23.31
N MET A 290 -10.94 -14.14 -23.39
CA MET A 290 -10.28 -15.44 -23.34
C MET A 290 -9.64 -15.85 -24.67
N LYS A 291 -9.92 -15.15 -25.77
CA LYS A 291 -9.32 -15.38 -27.09
C LYS A 291 -7.96 -14.68 -27.20
N SER A 292 -7.09 -15.17 -28.08
CA SER A 292 -5.69 -14.74 -28.26
C SER A 292 -5.50 -13.24 -28.57
N ASN A 293 -6.54 -12.51 -28.96
CA ASN A 293 -6.48 -11.07 -29.20
C ASN A 293 -7.15 -10.30 -28.04
N ARG A 294 -6.39 -10.09 -26.96
CA ARG A 294 -6.85 -9.45 -25.71
C ARG A 294 -7.22 -7.98 -25.94
N ARG A 295 -8.50 -7.71 -26.20
CA ARG A 295 -9.03 -6.34 -26.26
C ARG A 295 -9.73 -5.98 -24.95
N LEU A 296 -9.03 -5.26 -24.08
CA LEU A 296 -9.59 -4.74 -22.83
C LEU A 296 -10.64 -3.66 -23.15
N THR A 297 -11.80 -3.73 -22.50
CA THR A 297 -12.90 -2.78 -22.70
C THR A 297 -13.53 -2.36 -21.37
N PRO A 298 -14.25 -1.23 -21.31
CA PRO A 298 -15.03 -0.90 -20.11
C PRO A 298 -16.00 -2.01 -19.71
N LYS A 299 -16.55 -2.76 -20.67
CA LYS A 299 -17.45 -3.88 -20.42
C LYS A 299 -16.76 -5.11 -19.87
N SER A 300 -15.49 -5.34 -20.18
CA SER A 300 -14.70 -6.43 -19.58
C SER A 300 -14.36 -6.11 -18.12
N ASP A 301 -14.14 -4.84 -17.77
CA ASP A 301 -13.98 -4.44 -16.37
C ASP A 301 -15.28 -4.62 -15.57
N VAL A 302 -16.43 -4.29 -16.15
CA VAL A 302 -17.74 -4.53 -15.51
C VAL A 302 -17.95 -6.02 -15.24
N TYR A 303 -17.55 -6.90 -16.16
CA TYR A 303 -17.59 -8.35 -15.92
C TYR A 303 -16.71 -8.75 -14.73
N ALA A 304 -15.45 -8.29 -14.71
CA ALA A 304 -14.52 -8.59 -13.63
C ALA A 304 -15.01 -8.05 -12.27
N PHE A 305 -15.64 -6.88 -12.27
CA PHE A 305 -16.33 -6.34 -11.09
C PHE A 305 -17.50 -7.22 -10.63
N GLY A 306 -18.26 -7.81 -11.55
CA GLY A 306 -19.31 -8.78 -11.20
C GLY A 306 -18.76 -10.03 -10.51
N ILE A 307 -17.61 -10.54 -10.96
CA ILE A 307 -16.92 -11.66 -10.29
C ILE A 307 -16.43 -11.24 -8.90
N LEU A 308 -15.86 -10.04 -8.78
CA LEU A 308 -15.45 -9.47 -7.49
C LEU A 308 -16.62 -9.35 -6.51
N LEU A 309 -17.80 -8.91 -6.97
CA LEU A 309 -19.00 -8.87 -6.14
C LEU A 309 -19.40 -10.27 -5.65
N LEU A 310 -19.39 -11.28 -6.52
CA LEU A 310 -19.70 -12.66 -6.12
C LEU A 310 -18.69 -13.21 -5.12
N GLU A 311 -17.40 -12.92 -5.31
CA GLU A 311 -16.33 -13.27 -4.36
C GLU A 311 -16.57 -12.62 -3.00
N LEU A 312 -16.80 -11.30 -2.98
CA LEU A 312 -17.06 -10.49 -1.79
C LEU A 312 -18.30 -10.98 -1.01
N LEU A 313 -19.39 -11.25 -1.71
CA LEU A 313 -20.65 -11.69 -1.09
C LEU A 313 -20.57 -13.12 -0.57
N SER A 314 -19.90 -14.01 -1.30
CA SER A 314 -19.85 -15.43 -0.93
C SER A 314 -18.75 -15.79 0.06
N GLY A 315 -17.70 -14.95 0.17
CA GLY A 315 -16.50 -15.29 0.93
C GLY A 315 -15.70 -16.46 0.33
N LYS A 316 -15.91 -16.77 -0.95
CA LYS A 316 -15.31 -17.92 -1.65
C LYS A 316 -14.43 -17.44 -2.80
N ALA A 317 -13.56 -18.33 -3.28
CA ALA A 317 -12.71 -18.07 -4.44
C ALA A 317 -13.53 -17.64 -5.67
N PRO A 318 -12.96 -16.79 -6.55
CA PRO A 318 -13.66 -16.25 -7.71
C PRO A 318 -14.11 -17.37 -8.66
N LEU A 319 -15.35 -17.25 -9.17
CA LEU A 319 -15.93 -18.25 -10.06
C LEU A 319 -15.41 -18.10 -11.50
N GLU A 320 -14.98 -19.20 -12.09
CA GLU A 320 -14.66 -19.24 -13.52
C GLU A 320 -15.92 -19.17 -14.39
N HIS A 321 -15.81 -18.56 -15.58
CA HIS A 321 -16.94 -18.39 -16.51
C HIS A 321 -17.64 -19.72 -16.87
N SER A 322 -16.89 -20.82 -17.00
CA SER A 322 -17.43 -22.17 -17.27
C SER A 322 -18.41 -22.64 -16.19
N VAL A 323 -18.14 -22.28 -14.93
CA VAL A 323 -18.93 -22.65 -13.76
C VAL A 323 -20.14 -21.72 -13.59
N LEU A 324 -19.99 -20.44 -13.91
CA LEU A 324 -21.08 -19.45 -13.83
C LEU A 324 -22.31 -19.87 -14.64
N ALA A 325 -22.11 -20.36 -15.87
CA ALA A 325 -23.20 -20.76 -16.75
C ALA A 325 -24.06 -21.92 -16.18
N ALA A 326 -23.48 -22.73 -15.29
CA ALA A 326 -24.14 -23.89 -14.68
C ALA A 326 -24.60 -23.63 -13.23
N THR A 327 -24.37 -22.44 -12.67
CA THR A 327 -24.56 -22.17 -11.24
C THR A 327 -25.70 -21.19 -11.00
N ASN A 328 -26.58 -21.51 -10.05
CA ASN A 328 -27.52 -20.52 -9.51
C ASN A 328 -26.75 -19.56 -8.58
N LEU A 329 -26.52 -18.33 -9.05
CA LEU A 329 -25.70 -17.33 -8.36
C LEU A 329 -26.30 -16.90 -7.02
N GLN A 330 -27.63 -16.85 -6.91
CA GLN A 330 -28.33 -16.58 -5.65
C GLN A 330 -28.01 -17.66 -4.61
N THR A 331 -28.17 -18.94 -5.00
CA THR A 331 -27.82 -20.05 -4.10
C THR A 331 -26.34 -20.05 -3.75
N TYR A 332 -25.47 -19.78 -4.72
CA TYR A 332 -24.02 -19.77 -4.50
C TYR A 332 -23.58 -18.70 -3.49
N ALA A 333 -24.03 -17.45 -3.70
CA ALA A 333 -23.65 -16.30 -2.88
C ALA A 333 -24.22 -16.39 -1.46
N LEU A 334 -25.43 -16.95 -1.31
CA LEU A 334 -26.12 -17.03 -0.02
C LEU A 334 -25.82 -18.31 0.77
N SER A 335 -25.27 -19.36 0.15
CA SER A 335 -25.03 -20.67 0.82
C SER A 335 -24.07 -20.69 2.03
N GLY A 336 -23.43 -19.57 2.36
CA GLY A 336 -22.59 -19.41 3.56
C GLY A 336 -23.10 -18.35 4.55
N ARG A 337 -24.29 -17.81 4.32
CA ARG A 337 -24.89 -16.75 5.13
C ARG A 337 -26.13 -17.31 5.83
N GLU A 338 -26.12 -17.31 7.16
CA GLU A 338 -27.19 -17.86 8.01
C GLU A 338 -28.12 -16.77 8.58
N ASP A 339 -27.99 -15.50 8.16
CA ASP A 339 -28.76 -14.37 8.71
C ASP A 339 -30.16 -14.18 8.08
N GLU A 340 -31.10 -13.75 8.94
CA GLU A 340 -32.55 -13.73 8.73
C GLU A 340 -33.07 -12.39 8.16
N GLY A 341 -34.03 -12.49 7.22
CA GLY A 341 -34.95 -11.42 6.85
C GLY A 341 -34.45 -10.35 5.87
N VAL A 342 -34.25 -9.13 6.37
CA VAL A 342 -34.09 -7.88 5.59
C VAL A 342 -32.79 -7.86 4.79
N ASP A 343 -31.71 -8.36 5.38
CA ASP A 343 -30.39 -8.39 4.76
C ASP A 343 -30.35 -9.35 3.58
N ARG A 344 -31.18 -10.40 3.60
CA ARG A 344 -31.24 -11.40 2.54
C ARG A 344 -31.87 -10.85 1.26
N GLU A 345 -32.88 -9.99 1.38
CA GLU A 345 -33.48 -9.32 0.21
C GLU A 345 -32.49 -8.35 -0.42
N ARG A 346 -31.77 -7.57 0.38
CA ARG A 346 -30.73 -6.65 -0.12
C ARG A 346 -29.54 -7.37 -0.71
N LEU A 347 -29.07 -8.43 -0.06
CA LEU A 347 -28.06 -9.31 -0.63
C LEU A 347 -28.53 -9.89 -1.97
N SER A 348 -29.80 -10.28 -2.08
CA SER A 348 -30.39 -10.74 -3.35
C SER A 348 -30.30 -9.66 -4.43
N MET A 349 -30.61 -8.40 -4.11
CA MET A 349 -30.47 -7.28 -5.06
C MET A 349 -29.02 -7.09 -5.52
N ILE A 350 -28.04 -7.15 -4.61
CA ILE A 350 -26.62 -7.04 -4.99
C ILE A 350 -26.18 -8.25 -5.85
N VAL A 351 -26.66 -9.46 -5.56
CA VAL A 351 -26.41 -10.64 -6.39
C VAL A 351 -27.04 -10.49 -7.78
N ASP A 352 -28.19 -9.86 -7.91
CA ASP A 352 -28.82 -9.59 -9.21
C ASP A 352 -28.01 -8.55 -10.02
N ILE A 353 -27.46 -7.53 -9.36
CA ILE A 353 -26.50 -6.59 -9.97
C ILE A 353 -25.27 -7.35 -10.47
N ALA A 354 -24.68 -8.22 -9.63
CA ALA A 354 -23.54 -9.04 -10.01
C ALA A 354 -23.86 -9.96 -11.20
N SER A 355 -25.06 -10.55 -11.21
CA SER A 355 -25.57 -11.41 -12.29
C SER A 355 -25.72 -10.63 -13.61
N ALA A 356 -26.15 -9.37 -13.57
CA ALA A 356 -26.20 -8.50 -14.73
C ALA A 356 -24.80 -8.15 -15.27
N CYS A 357 -23.82 -7.97 -14.38
CA CYS A 357 -22.42 -7.68 -14.72
C CYS A 357 -21.73 -8.85 -15.41
N VAL A 358 -21.98 -10.10 -14.99
CA VAL A 358 -21.29 -11.31 -15.51
C VAL A 358 -21.93 -11.92 -16.75
N ARG A 359 -22.85 -11.21 -17.42
CA ARG A 359 -23.47 -11.70 -18.66
C ARG A 359 -22.43 -11.97 -19.74
N SER A 360 -22.61 -13.05 -20.50
CA SER A 360 -21.64 -13.45 -21.52
C SER A 360 -21.50 -12.42 -22.65
N SER A 361 -22.59 -11.74 -23.03
CA SER A 361 -22.56 -10.66 -24.01
C SER A 361 -22.17 -9.32 -23.38
N PRO A 362 -21.11 -8.64 -23.85
CA PRO A 362 -20.68 -7.33 -23.33
C PRO A 362 -21.76 -6.24 -23.45
N GLU A 363 -22.53 -6.27 -24.53
CA GLU A 363 -23.60 -5.30 -24.84
C GLU A 363 -24.72 -5.36 -23.79
N SER A 364 -24.94 -6.55 -23.22
CA SER A 364 -26.02 -6.82 -22.26
C SER A 364 -25.66 -6.49 -20.82
N ARG A 365 -24.40 -6.13 -20.55
CA ARG A 365 -23.92 -5.72 -19.23
C ARG A 365 -24.27 -4.24 -19.00
N PRO A 366 -24.55 -3.80 -17.77
CA PRO A 366 -24.67 -2.38 -17.45
C PRO A 366 -23.34 -1.63 -17.69
N THR A 367 -23.38 -0.30 -17.60
CA THR A 367 -22.17 0.53 -17.49
C THR A 367 -21.74 0.61 -16.02
N ALA A 368 -20.46 0.89 -15.74
CA ALA A 368 -19.99 1.05 -14.36
C ALA A 368 -20.79 2.13 -13.59
N TRP A 369 -21.19 3.21 -14.27
CA TRP A 369 -22.06 4.23 -13.69
C TRP A 369 -23.45 3.71 -13.33
N GLN A 370 -24.08 2.92 -14.20
CA GLN A 370 -25.37 2.28 -13.89
C GLN A 370 -25.24 1.31 -12.72
N VAL A 371 -24.14 0.56 -12.65
CA VAL A 371 -23.85 -0.35 -11.53
C VAL A 371 -23.76 0.41 -10.21
N LEU A 372 -23.00 1.51 -10.18
CA LEU A 372 -22.92 2.38 -9.01
C LEU A 372 -24.31 2.87 -8.58
N LYS A 373 -25.16 3.29 -9.54
CA LYS A 373 -26.52 3.75 -9.23
C LYS A 373 -27.39 2.66 -8.63
N MET A 374 -27.39 1.47 -9.21
CA MET A 374 -28.12 0.32 -8.67
C MET A 374 -27.63 -0.03 -7.24
N ILE A 375 -26.33 0.07 -6.95
CA ILE A 375 -25.78 -0.16 -5.60
C ILE A 375 -26.24 0.93 -4.62
N GLN A 376 -26.25 2.20 -5.04
CA GLN A 376 -26.73 3.32 -4.21
C GLN A 376 -28.23 3.21 -3.91
N GLU A 377 -29.05 2.74 -4.85
CA GLU A 377 -30.48 2.49 -4.65
C GLU A 377 -30.71 1.41 -3.57
N VAL A 378 -29.89 0.34 -3.55
CA VAL A 378 -29.96 -0.69 -2.49
C VAL A 378 -29.64 -0.12 -1.11
N LYS A 379 -28.73 0.87 -1.04
CA LYS A 379 -28.34 1.57 0.20
C LYS A 379 -29.39 2.57 0.66
N GLU A 380 -30.00 3.31 -0.24
CA GLU A 380 -31.03 4.31 0.11
C GLU A 380 -32.31 3.68 0.66
N ALA A 381 -32.57 2.41 0.33
CA ALA A 381 -33.61 1.60 0.99
C ALA A 381 -33.38 1.38 2.50
N ASP A 382 -32.22 1.79 3.06
CA ASP A 382 -31.97 1.86 4.50
C ASP A 382 -32.66 3.04 5.20
N ALA A 383 -32.82 4.19 4.53
CA ALA A 383 -33.17 5.44 5.21
C ALA A 383 -34.69 5.66 5.37
N ILE A 384 -35.52 4.88 4.69
CA ILE A 384 -36.98 5.09 4.64
C ILE A 384 -37.72 4.23 5.67
N GLY A 385 -37.12 3.12 6.13
CA GLY A 385 -37.76 2.18 7.07
C GLY A 385 -37.90 2.67 8.52
N ASP A 386 -37.16 3.72 8.92
CA ASP A 386 -37.13 4.19 10.31
C ASP A 386 -38.07 5.38 10.60
N ASN A 387 -38.80 5.90 9.59
CA ASN A 387 -39.58 7.15 9.73
C ASN A 387 -41.10 6.98 9.80
N GLU A 388 -41.67 5.77 9.76
CA GLU A 388 -43.13 5.57 9.70
C GLU A 388 -43.82 5.10 11.00
N ASP A 389 -43.09 4.82 12.10
CA ASP A 389 -43.70 4.34 13.36
C ASP A 389 -43.95 5.44 14.42
N GLY A 390 -43.98 6.72 13.99
CA GLY A 390 -43.93 7.86 14.89
C GLY A 390 -45.12 8.82 14.93
N ASP A 391 -46.32 8.48 14.43
CA ASP A 391 -47.47 9.41 14.60
C ASP A 391 -48.85 8.77 14.46
N LEU A 392 -49.32 7.98 15.44
CA LEU A 392 -50.74 7.67 15.61
C LEU A 392 -51.12 7.30 17.06
N THR A 393 -51.32 8.29 17.93
CA THR A 393 -52.37 8.30 18.98
C THR A 393 -52.66 9.76 19.35
N SER A 394 -53.58 10.43 18.66
CA SER A 394 -55.01 10.59 19.01
C SER A 394 -55.28 11.64 20.11
N ASP A 395 -55.53 12.87 19.66
CA ASP A 395 -56.49 13.79 20.28
C ASP A 395 -57.88 13.16 20.24
N SER A 396 -58.53 13.02 21.41
CA SER A 396 -59.98 13.14 21.66
C SER A 396 -60.29 12.96 23.14
#